data_AF-A0A7I9XRN0-F1
#
_entry.id   AF-A0A7I9XRN0-F1
#
_cell.length_a   1.000
_cell.length_b   1.000
_cell.length_c   1.000
_cell.angle_alpha   90.00
_cell.angle_beta   90.00
_cell.angle_gamma   90.00
#
_symmetry.space_group_name_H-M   'P 1'
#
loop_
_entity.id
_entity.type
_entity.pdbx_description
1 polymer ?
#
loop_
_entity_poly.entity_id
_entity_poly.type
_entity_poly.pdbx_seq_one_letter_code
_entity_poly.pdbx_strand_id
1 'polypeptide(L)'
;MDNVVVLVAERHPEEPDLLGLYDGVALTERDSSYAGALPDTITIYREALLDACHSDAEVVEQVMITVIHEVAHHFGIDDDRLEELGWA
;
A
#
# COMPACT_ATOMS: atom_id res chain seq x y z
N MET A 1 9.88 6.51 -6.46
CA MET A 1 8.54 6.09 -6.89
C MET A 1 8.02 7.19 -7.79
N ASP A 2 8.11 6.99 -9.10
CA ASP A 2 7.44 7.88 -10.04
C ASP A 2 6.12 7.20 -10.40
N ASN A 3 5.00 7.87 -10.16
CA ASN A 3 3.65 7.45 -10.56
C ASN A 3 2.99 6.33 -9.70
N VAL A 4 2.86 6.54 -8.38
CA VAL A 4 2.02 5.70 -7.50
C VAL A 4 0.71 6.41 -7.17
N VAL A 5 -0.41 5.69 -7.24
CA VAL A 5 -1.74 6.18 -6.85
C VAL A 5 -2.20 5.42 -5.61
N VAL A 6 -2.67 6.16 -4.60
CA VAL A 6 -3.33 5.56 -3.43
C VAL A 6 -4.83 5.47 -3.69
N LEU A 7 -5.37 4.26 -3.63
CA LEU A 7 -6.79 3.96 -3.80
C LEU A 7 -7.41 3.56 -2.46
N VAL A 8 -8.72 3.73 -2.33
CA VAL A 8 -9.47 3.29 -1.14
C VAL A 8 -10.56 2.33 -1.58
N ALA A 9 -10.62 1.17 -0.93
CA ALA A 9 -11.65 0.15 -1.09
C ALA A 9 -12.25 -0.23 0.27
N GLU A 10 -13.34 -0.99 0.27
CA GLU A 10 -13.98 -1.45 1.51
C GLU A 10 -13.15 -2.57 2.18
N ARG A 11 -13.00 -3.72 1.50
CA ARG A 11 -12.21 -4.89 1.93
C ARG A 11 -11.58 -5.63 0.75
N HIS A 12 -10.50 -6.37 1.01
CA HIS A 12 -9.98 -7.33 0.04
C HIS A 12 -10.91 -8.57 0.00
N PRO A 13 -11.24 -9.10 -1.20
CA PRO A 13 -12.22 -10.17 -1.35
C PRO A 13 -11.77 -11.52 -0.75
N GLU A 14 -10.46 -11.78 -0.72
CA GLU A 14 -9.89 -13.06 -0.26
C GLU A 14 -9.23 -12.96 1.13
N GLU A 15 -8.85 -11.74 1.53
CA GLU A 15 -8.10 -11.45 2.77
C GLU A 15 -8.76 -10.28 3.51
N PRO A 16 -9.91 -10.48 4.16
CA PRO A 16 -10.74 -9.39 4.68
C PRO A 16 -10.09 -8.53 5.78
N ASP A 17 -8.98 -9.02 6.36
CA ASP A 17 -8.18 -8.35 7.39
C ASP A 17 -6.97 -7.60 6.82
N LEU A 18 -6.73 -7.70 5.50
CA LEU A 18 -5.64 -6.99 4.82
C LEU A 18 -5.87 -5.48 4.91
N LEU A 19 -4.87 -4.72 5.37
CA LEU A 19 -4.99 -3.28 5.56
C LEU A 19 -4.63 -2.48 4.31
N GLY A 20 -3.67 -2.98 3.53
CA GLY A 20 -3.27 -2.41 2.26
C GLY A 20 -2.66 -3.43 1.32
N LEU A 21 -2.55 -3.07 0.05
CA LEU A 21 -1.97 -3.90 -1.00
C LEU A 21 -1.28 -3.03 -2.05
N TYR A 22 0.01 -3.24 -2.26
CA TYR A 22 0.72 -2.76 -3.43
C TYR A 22 0.48 -3.65 -4.65
N ASP A 23 -0.06 -3.08 -5.73
CA ASP A 23 -0.21 -3.71 -7.04
C ASP A 23 0.53 -2.85 -8.09
N GLY A 24 1.61 -3.41 -8.65
CA GLY A 24 2.45 -2.76 -9.66
C GLY A 24 2.59 -3.65 -10.90
N VAL A 25 2.48 -3.06 -12.09
CA VAL A 25 2.70 -3.77 -13.35
C VAL A 25 4.20 -3.78 -13.65
N ALA A 26 4.80 -4.96 -13.80
CA ALA A 26 6.21 -5.10 -14.14
C ALA A 26 6.56 -4.32 -15.42
N LEU A 27 7.59 -3.47 -15.33
CA LEU A 27 8.10 -2.61 -16.40
C LEU A 27 8.49 -3.35 -17.70
N THR A 28 8.57 -4.68 -17.67
CA THR A 28 9.02 -5.55 -18.76
C THR A 28 8.02 -5.74 -19.89
N GLU A 29 6.77 -5.27 -19.75
CA GLU A 29 5.77 -5.22 -20.82
C GLU A 29 5.66 -3.84 -21.48
N ARG A 30 6.61 -2.92 -21.19
CA ARG A 30 6.73 -1.60 -21.85
C ARG A 30 7.24 -1.74 -23.28
N ASP A 31 6.48 -2.41 -24.14
CA ASP A 31 6.68 -2.28 -25.57
C ASP A 31 6.06 -0.97 -26.07
N SER A 32 6.73 -0.37 -27.05
CA SER A 32 6.63 0.99 -27.56
C SER A 32 5.28 1.42 -28.17
N SER A 33 4.20 0.70 -27.91
CA SER A 33 2.88 0.89 -28.54
C SER A 33 1.74 1.33 -27.60
N TYR A 34 1.95 1.44 -26.29
CA TYR A 34 0.91 1.86 -25.35
C TYR A 34 1.25 3.20 -24.66
N ALA A 35 0.65 4.28 -25.16
CA ALA A 35 0.58 5.55 -24.47
C ALA A 35 -0.38 5.42 -23.27
N GLY A 36 0.10 4.90 -22.13
CA GLY A 36 -0.73 4.78 -20.92
C GLY A 36 -0.31 3.65 -19.98
N ALA A 37 0.94 3.64 -19.51
CA ALA A 37 1.28 2.80 -18.37
C ALA A 37 0.39 3.20 -17.18
N LEU A 38 -0.41 2.26 -16.68
CA LEU A 38 -1.18 2.49 -15.46
C LEU A 38 -0.18 2.73 -14.31
N PRO A 39 -0.44 3.69 -13.41
CA PRO A 39 0.37 3.90 -12.23
C PRO A 39 0.37 2.63 -11.38
N ASP A 40 1.45 2.41 -10.63
CA ASP A 40 1.39 1.44 -9.54
C ASP A 40 0.36 1.93 -8.53
N THR A 41 -0.31 1.01 -7.85
CA THR A 41 -1.37 1.35 -6.90
C THR A 41 -1.06 0.81 -5.52
N ILE A 42 -1.37 1.60 -4.50
CA ILE A 42 -1.50 1.11 -3.13
C ILE A 42 -2.98 1.22 -2.79
N THR A 43 -3.66 0.09 -2.66
CA THR A 43 -5.04 0.05 -2.21
C THR A 43 -5.07 -0.02 -0.71
N ILE A 44 -5.85 0.86 -0.08
CA ILE A 44 -6.11 0.87 1.37
C ILE A 44 -7.52 0.36 1.63
N TYR A 45 -7.65 -0.59 2.56
CA TYR A 45 -8.93 -1.22 2.90
C TYR A 45 -9.54 -0.57 4.14
N ARG A 46 -10.50 0.33 3.88
CA ARG A 46 -11.08 1.20 4.91
C ARG A 46 -11.74 0.43 6.04
N GLU A 47 -12.49 -0.63 5.74
CA GLU A 47 -13.21 -1.35 6.81
C GLU A 47 -12.25 -2.14 7.69
N ALA A 48 -11.23 -2.77 7.11
CA ALA A 48 -10.20 -3.48 7.87
C ALA A 48 -9.43 -2.54 8.82
N LEU A 49 -9.09 -1.33 8.34
CA LEU A 49 -8.48 -0.30 9.19
C LEU A 49 -9.39 0.17 10.32
N LEU A 50 -10.69 0.36 10.04
CA LEU A 50 -11.65 0.79 11.06
C LEU A 50 -11.92 -0.29 12.11
N ASP A 51 -11.80 -1.57 11.75
CA ASP A 51 -11.88 -2.67 12.71
C ASP A 51 -10.64 -2.69 13.64
N ALA A 52 -9.48 -2.29 13.12
CA ALA A 52 -8.22 -2.25 13.85
C ALA A 52 -8.01 -0.98 14.70
N CYS A 53 -8.77 0.09 14.47
CA CYS A 53 -8.60 1.40 15.11
C CYS A 53 -9.80 1.79 15.98
N HIS A 54 -9.56 2.63 16.98
CA HIS A 54 -10.58 3.10 17.93
C HIS A 54 -10.73 4.63 17.94
N SER A 55 -9.97 5.34 17.10
CA SER A 55 -10.10 6.78 16.90
C SER A 55 -9.69 7.22 15.49
N ASP A 56 -10.18 8.37 15.05
CA ASP A 56 -9.78 8.97 13.76
C ASP A 56 -8.26 9.22 13.70
N ALA A 57 -7.64 9.55 14.83
CA ALA A 57 -6.20 9.75 14.93
C ALA A 57 -5.43 8.44 14.67
N GLU A 58 -5.87 7.35 15.27
CA GLU A 58 -5.30 6.01 15.03
C GLU A 58 -5.48 5.59 13.57
N VAL A 59 -6.62 5.87 12.94
CA VAL A 59 -6.83 5.56 11.51
C VAL A 59 -5.82 6.29 10.64
N VAL A 60 -5.58 7.58 10.88
CA VAL A 60 -4.60 8.36 10.11
C VAL A 60 -3.19 7.79 10.27
N GLU A 61 -2.81 7.42 11.50
CA GLU A 61 -1.52 6.80 11.80
C GLU A 61 -1.38 5.44 11.10
N GLN A 62 -2.39 4.58 11.21
CA GLN A 62 -2.38 3.25 10.60
C GLN A 62 -2.37 3.30 9.07
N VAL A 63 -3.06 4.26 8.44
CA VAL A 63 -2.94 4.50 6.99
C VAL A 63 -1.50 4.87 6.62
N MET A 64 -0.87 5.76 7.38
CA MET A 64 0.51 6.18 7.12
C MET A 64 1.49 5.01 7.25
N ILE A 65 1.36 4.23 8.32
CA ILE A 65 2.15 3.02 8.58
C ILE A 65 1.98 2.02 7.43
N THR A 66 0.74 1.72 7.04
CA THR A 66 0.44 0.77 5.95
C THR A 66 1.09 1.22 4.65
N VAL A 67 0.92 2.49 4.26
CA VAL A 67 1.52 3.02 3.02
C VAL A 67 3.05 2.93 3.08
N ILE A 68 3.68 3.26 4.22
CA ILE A 68 5.14 3.19 4.36
C ILE A 68 5.65 1.75 4.25
N HIS A 69 4.95 0.78 4.85
CA HIS A 69 5.29 -0.64 4.71
C HIS A 69 5.25 -1.10 3.26
N GLU A 70 4.14 -0.87 2.56
CA GLU A 70 3.97 -1.26 1.15
C GLU A 70 5.07 -0.64 0.25
N VAL A 71 5.40 0.62 0.50
CA VAL A 71 6.46 1.33 -0.21
C VAL A 71 7.84 0.75 0.11
N ALA A 72 8.12 0.48 1.39
CA ALA A 72 9.40 -0.04 1.83
C ALA A 72 9.65 -1.45 1.26
N HIS A 73 8.65 -2.33 1.36
CA HIS A 73 8.70 -3.67 0.77
C HIS A 73 8.92 -3.63 -0.74
N HIS A 74 8.28 -2.70 -1.46
CA HIS A 74 8.55 -2.49 -2.88
C HIS A 74 10.03 -2.17 -3.18
N PHE A 75 10.71 -1.43 -2.29
CA PHE A 75 12.14 -1.13 -2.41
C PHE A 75 13.06 -2.22 -1.84
N GLY A 76 12.52 -3.35 -1.38
CA GLY A 76 13.29 -4.43 -0.77
C GLY A 76 13.81 -4.11 0.63
N ILE A 77 13.15 -3.18 1.34
CA ILE A 77 13.37 -2.93 2.77
C ILE A 77 12.46 -3.89 3.53
N ASP A 78 13.03 -4.62 4.47
CA ASP A 78 12.30 -5.60 5.31
C ASP A 78 11.78 -4.96 6.61
N ASP A 79 10.96 -5.73 7.34
CA ASP A 79 10.33 -5.31 8.59
C ASP A 79 11.37 -4.99 9.68
N ASP A 80 12.46 -5.77 9.76
CA ASP A 80 13.57 -5.53 10.69
C ASP A 80 14.13 -4.11 10.50
N ARG A 81 14.32 -3.69 9.25
CA ARG A 81 14.81 -2.36 8.94
C ARG A 81 13.77 -1.25 9.19
N LEU A 82 12.48 -1.55 9.06
CA LEU A 82 11.40 -0.61 9.39
C LEU A 82 11.30 -0.39 10.92
N GLU A 83 11.49 -1.44 11.70
CA GLU A 83 11.55 -1.36 13.17
C GLU A 83 12.68 -0.44 13.63
N GLU A 84 13.88 -0.59 13.04
CA GLU A 84 15.03 0.30 13.32
C GLU A 84 14.75 1.78 13.00
N LEU A 85 13.84 2.05 12.06
CA LEU A 85 13.47 3.40 11.63
C LEU A 85 12.24 3.95 12.37
N GLY A 86 11.61 3.15 13.25
CA GLY A 86 10.44 3.52 14.04
C GLY A 86 9.12 3.43 13.29
N TRP A 87 9.01 2.51 12.32
CA TRP A 87 7.83 2.34 11.46
C TRP A 87 7.15 0.97 11.57
N ALA A 88 7.61 0.08 12.47
CA ALA A 88 6.98 -1.21 12.74
C ALA A 88 5.75 -1.10 13.67
#